data_AF-A0AA37LA44-F1
#
_entry.id   AF-A0AA37LA44-F1
#
_cell.length_a   1.000
_cell.length_b   1.000
_cell.length_c   1.000
_cell.angle_alpha   90.00
_cell.angle_beta   90.00
_cell.angle_gamma   90.00
#
_symmetry.space_group_name_H-M   'P 1'
#
loop_
_entity.id
_entity.type
_entity.pdbx_description
1 polymer ?
#
loop_
_entity_poly.entity_id
_entity_poly.type
_entity_poly.pdbx_seq_one_letter_code
_entity_poly.pdbx_strand_id
1 'polypeptide(L)'
;MSAQSTRKAILNAKDAAAAGANFALLLPPSYWPKALSNDAILGYFRDVADHSPIPIVIYNFPGVTSGVDLDSDQLSALASHHNIVAVKLTCGNVGKVIRLTSKFTHEQFGVFGGSSDYLLPTL
;
A
#
# COMPACT_ATOMS: atom_id res chain seq x y z
N MET A 1 1.56 -8.34 8.07
CA MET A 1 2.04 -7.19 8.86
C MET A 1 0.92 -6.22 9.24
N SER A 2 -0.05 -5.97 8.35
CA SER A 2 -1.15 -5.02 8.57
C SER A 2 -1.89 -5.20 9.90
N ALA A 3 -2.31 -4.08 10.50
CA ALA A 3 -3.16 -4.06 11.69
C ALA A 3 -4.15 -2.89 11.58
N GLN A 4 -5.26 -2.97 12.32
CA GLN A 4 -6.31 -1.94 12.30
C GLN A 4 -5.96 -0.68 13.11
N SER A 5 -4.78 -0.63 13.74
CA SER A 5 -4.26 0.55 14.42
C SER A 5 -2.83 0.84 13.99
N THR A 6 -2.50 2.13 13.82
CA THR A 6 -1.16 2.60 13.42
C THR A 6 -0.07 2.07 14.35
N ARG A 7 -0.28 2.17 15.68
CA ARG A 7 0.69 1.68 16.67
C ARG A 7 0.99 0.19 16.51
N LYS A 8 -0.03 -0.64 16.30
CA LYS A 8 0.19 -2.09 16.11
C LYS A 8 0.84 -2.40 14.76
N ALA A 9 0.51 -1.66 13.71
CA ALA A 9 1.15 -1.81 12.41
C ALA A 9 2.65 -1.50 12.47
N ILE A 10 3.04 -0.41 13.17
CA ILE A 10 4.44 -0.06 13.41
C ILE A 10 5.18 -1.16 14.19
N LEU A 11 4.56 -1.69 15.27
CA LEU A 11 5.16 -2.78 16.03
C LEU A 11 5.38 -4.02 15.15
N ASN A 12 4.37 -4.41 14.37
CA ASN A 12 4.48 -5.55 13.47
C ASN A 12 5.56 -5.33 12.38
N ALA A 13 5.78 -4.10 11.92
CA ALA A 13 6.84 -3.78 10.97
C ALA A 13 8.23 -3.95 11.59
N LYS A 14 8.40 -3.52 12.84
CA LYS A 14 9.65 -3.74 13.61
C LYS A 14 9.89 -5.22 13.88
N ASP A 15 8.86 -5.97 14.27
CA ASP A 15 8.94 -7.41 14.49
C ASP A 15 9.31 -8.14 13.19
N ALA A 16 8.70 -7.76 12.06
CA ALA A 16 9.02 -8.34 10.75
C ALA A 16 10.47 -8.06 10.33
N ALA A 17 10.97 -6.85 10.55
CA ALA A 17 12.36 -6.53 10.26
C ALA A 17 13.33 -7.29 11.16
N ALA A 18 13.02 -7.42 12.46
CA ALA A 18 13.82 -8.24 13.39
C ALA A 18 13.86 -9.72 12.98
N ALA A 19 12.79 -10.21 12.34
CA ALA A 19 12.73 -11.55 11.75
C ALA A 19 13.44 -11.67 10.38
N GLY A 20 14.04 -10.60 9.87
CA GLY A 20 14.79 -10.59 8.60
C GLY A 20 13.97 -10.30 7.36
N ALA A 21 12.74 -9.80 7.48
CA ALA A 21 11.96 -9.39 6.31
C ALA A 21 12.63 -8.20 5.60
N ASN A 22 12.66 -8.22 4.27
CA ASN A 22 13.20 -7.12 3.47
C ASN A 22 12.17 -6.02 3.18
N PHE A 23 10.88 -6.39 3.14
CA PHE A 23 9.77 -5.49 2.79
C PHE A 23 8.53 -5.82 3.61
N ALA A 24 7.67 -4.82 3.72
CA ALA A 24 6.51 -4.82 4.58
C ALA A 24 5.22 -4.57 3.76
N LEU A 25 4.40 -5.61 3.58
CA LEU A 25 3.12 -5.49 2.86
C LEU A 25 2.01 -4.98 3.79
N LEU A 26 1.40 -3.84 3.45
CA LEU A 26 0.51 -3.08 4.33
C LEU A 26 -0.87 -2.80 3.68
N LEU A 27 -1.93 -3.34 4.27
CA LEU A 27 -3.33 -3.04 3.93
C LEU A 27 -3.79 -1.75 4.63
N PRO A 28 -4.74 -0.99 4.06
CA PRO A 28 -5.41 0.08 4.78
C PRO A 28 -6.22 -0.47 5.98
N PRO A 29 -6.41 0.33 7.05
CA PRO A 29 -7.38 0.01 8.07
C PRO A 29 -8.79 0.04 7.46
N SER A 30 -9.62 -0.91 7.84
CA SER A 30 -10.88 -1.23 7.16
C SER A 30 -11.98 -1.76 8.07
N TYR A 31 -11.74 -1.87 9.38
CA TYR A 31 -12.75 -2.35 10.32
C TYR A 31 -13.89 -1.32 10.51
N TRP A 32 -13.56 -0.02 10.49
CA TRP A 32 -14.52 1.09 10.55
C TRP A 32 -14.41 2.01 9.32
N PRO A 33 -14.70 1.52 8.10
CA PRO A 33 -14.35 2.23 6.87
C PRO A 33 -15.07 3.57 6.74
N LYS A 34 -16.32 3.67 7.22
CA LYS A 34 -17.12 4.90 7.19
C LYS A 34 -16.59 6.00 8.12
N ALA A 35 -15.81 5.65 9.13
CA ALA A 35 -15.22 6.59 10.07
C ALA A 35 -13.84 7.09 9.60
N LEU A 36 -13.27 6.49 8.56
CA LEU A 36 -11.95 6.82 8.05
C LEU A 36 -12.07 7.79 6.88
N SER A 37 -11.67 9.04 7.11
CA SER A 37 -11.44 10.00 6.03
C SER A 37 -10.26 9.59 5.15
N ASN A 38 -10.20 10.13 3.93
CA ASN A 38 -9.04 9.98 3.04
C ASN A 38 -7.73 10.40 3.73
N ASP A 39 -7.73 11.52 4.44
CA ASP A 39 -6.54 12.01 5.14
C ASP A 39 -6.09 11.06 6.26
N ALA A 40 -7.02 10.43 6.96
CA ALA A 40 -6.71 9.42 7.97
C ALA A 40 -6.07 8.17 7.36
N ILE A 41 -6.53 7.74 6.18
CA ILE A 41 -5.93 6.61 5.45
C ILE A 41 -4.51 6.98 5.01
N LEU A 42 -4.32 8.16 4.40
CA LEU A 42 -3.00 8.63 3.97
C LEU A 42 -2.04 8.79 5.16
N GLY A 43 -2.52 9.36 6.27
CA GLY A 43 -1.78 9.51 7.51
C GLY A 43 -1.34 8.16 8.07
N TYR A 44 -2.23 7.16 8.11
CA TYR A 44 -1.86 5.81 8.54
C TYR A 44 -0.68 5.23 7.75
N PHE A 45 -0.68 5.34 6.42
CA PHE A 45 0.43 4.83 5.61
C PHE A 45 1.73 5.61 5.87
N ARG A 46 1.65 6.93 5.95
CA ARG A 46 2.81 7.80 6.24
C ARG A 46 3.40 7.49 7.61
N ASP A 47 2.57 7.49 8.65
CA ASP A 47 3.01 7.22 10.02
C ASP A 47 3.67 5.83 10.16
N VAL A 48 3.13 4.81 9.49
CA VAL A 48 3.74 3.48 9.48
C VAL A 48 5.07 3.51 8.72
N ALA A 49 5.13 4.17 7.56
CA ALA A 49 6.34 4.26 6.75
C ALA A 49 7.45 5.07 7.43
N ASP A 50 7.13 6.16 8.13
CA ASP A 50 8.07 6.99 8.90
C ASP A 50 8.78 6.19 10.01
N HIS A 51 8.09 5.20 10.58
CA HIS A 51 8.59 4.42 11.72
C HIS A 51 8.98 2.99 11.37
N SER A 52 8.83 2.58 10.10
CA SER A 52 9.17 1.24 9.65
C SER A 52 10.66 1.14 9.34
N PRO A 53 11.40 0.20 9.93
CA PRO A 53 12.80 -0.05 9.60
C PRO A 53 13.01 -0.70 8.22
N ILE A 54 11.93 -1.14 7.56
CA ILE A 54 11.96 -1.77 6.24
C ILE A 54 10.96 -1.10 5.29
N PRO A 55 11.20 -1.10 3.96
CA PRO A 55 10.33 -0.40 3.03
C PRO A 55 8.93 -0.99 2.94
N ILE A 56 7.95 -0.11 2.78
CA ILE A 56 6.53 -0.42 2.73
C ILE A 56 6.09 -0.66 1.29
N VAL A 57 5.32 -1.74 1.09
CA VAL A 57 4.54 -2.00 -0.12
C VAL A 57 3.07 -1.85 0.25
N ILE A 58 2.39 -0.90 -0.38
CA ILE A 58 0.94 -0.72 -0.20
C ILE A 58 0.23 -1.93 -0.78
N TYR A 59 -0.71 -2.50 -0.04
CA TYR A 59 -1.60 -3.53 -0.55
C TYR A 59 -3.01 -2.97 -0.72
N ASN A 60 -3.43 -2.75 -1.96
CA ASN A 60 -4.77 -2.30 -2.28
C ASN A 60 -5.65 -3.50 -2.68
N PHE A 61 -6.48 -3.98 -1.76
CA PHE A 61 -7.34 -5.15 -1.98
C PHE A 61 -8.75 -4.95 -1.39
N PRO A 62 -9.64 -4.22 -2.09
CA PRO A 62 -10.95 -3.83 -1.59
C PRO A 62 -11.83 -4.99 -1.11
N GLY A 63 -11.69 -6.16 -1.75
CA GLY A 63 -12.44 -7.37 -1.41
C GLY A 63 -12.20 -7.89 0.01
N VAL A 64 -11.06 -7.56 0.64
CA VAL A 64 -10.76 -7.93 2.04
C VAL A 64 -10.67 -6.73 2.98
N THR A 65 -10.80 -5.52 2.45
CA THR A 65 -10.71 -4.26 3.20
C THR A 65 -12.04 -3.52 3.23
N SER A 66 -13.17 -4.24 3.32
CA SER A 66 -14.51 -3.65 3.46
C SER A 66 -14.84 -2.62 2.38
N GLY A 67 -14.33 -2.83 1.15
CA GLY A 67 -14.50 -1.90 0.03
C GLY A 67 -13.59 -0.67 0.05
N VAL A 68 -12.66 -0.54 0.99
CA VAL A 68 -11.65 0.53 0.98
C VAL A 68 -10.72 0.31 -0.20
N ASP A 69 -10.79 1.20 -1.18
CA ASP A 69 -10.04 1.17 -2.43
C ASP A 69 -9.31 2.50 -2.60
N LEU A 70 -7.96 2.46 -2.57
CA LEU A 70 -7.16 3.66 -2.79
C LEU A 70 -7.16 4.03 -4.28
N ASP A 71 -7.46 5.28 -4.59
CA ASP A 71 -7.41 5.79 -5.97
C ASP A 71 -5.96 6.10 -6.42
N SER A 72 -5.78 6.38 -7.71
CA SER A 72 -4.44 6.66 -8.27
C SER A 72 -3.80 7.92 -7.70
N ASP A 73 -4.57 8.91 -7.26
CA ASP A 73 -4.02 10.18 -6.76
C ASP A 73 -3.58 10.02 -5.30
N GLN A 74 -4.34 9.28 -4.48
CA GLN A 74 -3.92 8.82 -3.16
C GLN A 74 -2.64 7.99 -3.22
N LEU A 75 -2.58 7.02 -4.15
CA LEU A 75 -1.37 6.20 -4.35
C LEU A 75 -0.18 7.05 -4.83
N SER A 76 -0.40 8.01 -5.73
CA SER A 76 0.66 8.94 -6.17
C SER A 76 1.19 9.80 -5.01
N ALA A 77 0.29 10.26 -4.13
CA ALA A 77 0.66 11.05 -2.96
C ALA A 77 1.47 10.23 -1.93
N LEU A 78 1.21 8.93 -1.82
CA LEU A 78 1.99 8.03 -0.97
C LEU A 78 3.32 7.62 -1.61
N ALA A 79 3.38 7.46 -2.93
CA ALA A 79 4.61 7.15 -3.67
C ALA A 79 5.70 8.23 -3.54
N SER A 80 5.33 9.45 -3.12
CA SER A 80 6.30 10.52 -2.83
C SER A 80 7.06 10.29 -1.51
N HIS A 81 6.63 9.35 -0.68
CA HIS A 81 7.31 9.02 0.57
C HIS A 81 8.47 8.06 0.33
N HIS A 82 9.68 8.44 0.70
CA HIS A 82 10.92 7.67 0.42
C HIS A 82 10.88 6.20 0.88
N ASN A 83 10.16 5.88 1.97
CA ASN A 83 10.04 4.51 2.49
C ASN A 83 8.79 3.75 1.98
N ILE A 84 8.00 4.31 1.07
CA ILE A 84 6.87 3.64 0.40
C ILE A 84 7.28 3.39 -1.04
N VAL A 85 7.68 2.16 -1.34
CA VAL A 85 8.44 1.86 -2.56
C VAL A 85 7.60 1.18 -3.64
N ALA A 86 6.41 0.68 -3.30
CA ALA A 86 5.57 -0.01 -4.26
C ALA A 86 4.10 -0.10 -3.84
N VAL A 87 3.26 -0.51 -4.80
CA VAL A 87 1.89 -0.94 -4.58
C VAL A 87 1.62 -2.30 -5.24
N LYS A 88 0.88 -3.15 -4.54
CA LYS A 88 0.24 -4.37 -5.06
C LYS A 88 -1.26 -4.11 -5.24
N LEU A 89 -1.75 -4.24 -6.47
CA LEU A 89 -3.14 -3.91 -6.85
C LEU A 89 -3.97 -5.18 -7.09
N THR A 90 -4.80 -5.57 -6.12
CA THR A 90 -5.82 -6.63 -6.26
C THR A 90 -7.23 -6.05 -6.41
N CYS A 91 -7.36 -4.84 -6.95
CA CYS A 91 -8.66 -4.19 -7.20
C CYS A 91 -9.24 -4.48 -8.60
N GLY A 92 -8.52 -5.22 -9.46
CA GLY A 92 -8.95 -5.55 -10.82
C GLY A 92 -8.97 -4.37 -11.80
N ASN A 93 -8.45 -3.21 -11.41
CA ASN A 93 -8.47 -1.99 -12.23
C ASN A 93 -7.12 -1.75 -12.91
N VAL A 94 -6.99 -2.22 -14.14
CA VAL A 94 -5.77 -2.03 -14.98
C VAL A 94 -5.53 -0.54 -15.28
N GLY A 95 -6.57 0.28 -15.33
CA GLY A 95 -6.42 1.73 -15.51
C GLY A 95 -5.60 2.40 -14.40
N LYS A 96 -5.68 1.89 -13.15
CA LYS A 96 -4.83 2.38 -12.06
C LYS A 96 -3.35 2.06 -12.30
N VAL A 97 -3.05 0.88 -12.84
CA VAL A 97 -1.69 0.47 -13.17
C VAL A 97 -1.11 1.44 -14.19
N ILE A 98 -1.81 1.66 -15.32
CA ILE A 98 -1.38 2.56 -16.40
C ILE A 98 -1.17 4.00 -15.87
N ARG A 99 -2.06 4.50 -15.01
CA ARG A 99 -1.94 5.87 -14.48
C ARG A 99 -0.77 6.03 -13.51
N LEU A 100 -0.36 4.98 -12.81
CA LEU A 100 0.79 5.03 -11.91
C LEU A 100 2.10 4.83 -12.68
N THR A 101 2.17 3.86 -13.59
CA THR A 101 3.39 3.60 -14.40
C THR A 101 3.68 4.70 -15.41
N SER A 102 2.68 5.49 -15.81
CA SER A 102 2.91 6.71 -16.61
C SER A 102 3.46 7.88 -15.80
N LYS A 103 3.34 7.86 -14.47
CA LYS A 103 3.85 8.90 -13.56
C LYS A 103 5.19 8.54 -12.91
N PHE A 104 5.42 7.26 -12.66
CA PHE A 104 6.57 6.77 -11.92
C PHE A 104 7.29 5.67 -12.70
N THR A 105 8.62 5.75 -12.73
CA THR A 105 9.47 4.64 -13.16
C THR A 105 9.47 3.51 -12.12
N HIS A 106 9.90 2.32 -12.51
CA HIS A 106 9.94 1.16 -11.61
C HIS A 106 10.90 1.39 -10.43
N GLU A 107 11.98 2.15 -10.65
CA GLU A 107 12.97 2.50 -9.63
C GLU A 107 12.41 3.51 -8.61
N GLN A 108 11.44 4.34 -9.02
CA GLN A 108 10.79 5.31 -8.15
C GLN A 108 9.65 4.67 -7.34
N PHE A 109 8.82 3.88 -8.00
CA PHE A 109 7.65 3.26 -7.38
C PHE A 109 7.19 2.02 -8.15
N GLY A 110 7.39 0.83 -7.56
CA GLY A 110 6.98 -0.43 -8.16
C GLY A 110 5.46 -0.59 -8.20
N VAL A 111 4.89 -0.91 -9.35
CA VAL A 111 3.45 -1.16 -9.51
C VAL A 111 3.25 -2.63 -9.89
N PHE A 112 2.59 -3.40 -9.03
CA PHE A 112 2.44 -4.84 -9.20
C PHE A 112 0.97 -5.26 -9.31
N GLY A 113 0.67 -6.09 -10.30
CA GLY A 113 -0.60 -6.81 -10.40
C GLY A 113 -0.78 -7.78 -9.22
N GLY A 114 -1.96 -7.76 -8.61
CA GLY A 114 -2.27 -8.57 -7.43
C GLY A 114 -3.06 -9.85 -7.70
N SER A 115 -3.38 -10.14 -8.96
CA SER A 115 -4.01 -11.39 -9.43
C SER A 115 -3.36 -11.83 -10.76
N SER A 116 -3.23 -13.14 -10.95
CA SER A 116 -2.65 -13.73 -12.16
C SER A 116 -3.48 -13.46 -13.41
N ASP A 117 -4.81 -13.31 -13.28
CA ASP A 117 -5.73 -13.05 -14.41
C ASP A 117 -5.41 -11.76 -15.16
N TYR A 118 -4.70 -10.84 -14.50
CA TYR A 118 -4.31 -9.55 -15.06
C TYR A 118 -2.78 -9.38 -15.05
N LEU A 119 -2.01 -10.47 -14.96
CA LEU A 119 -0.54 -10.38 -14.94
C LEU A 119 0.00 -9.75 -16.23
N LEU A 120 -0.35 -10.29 -17.40
CA LEU A 120 0.12 -9.78 -18.70
C LEU A 120 -0.14 -8.28 -18.91
N PRO A 121 -1.35 -7.75 -18.68
CA PRO A 121 -1.60 -6.31 -18.83
C PRO A 121 -0.99 -5.44 -17.72
N THR A 122 -0.30 -6.02 -16.74
CA THR A 122 0.33 -5.29 -15.62
C THR A 122 1.84 -5.48 -15.51
N LEU A 123 2.45 -6.17 -16.46
CA LEU A 123 3.91 -6.19 -16.71
C LEU A 123 4.33 -4.95 -17.50
#